data_AF-R6GR62-F1
#
_entry.id   AF-R6GR62-F1
#
_cell.length_a   1.000
_cell.length_b   1.000
_cell.length_c   1.000
_cell.angle_alpha   90.00
_cell.angle_beta   90.00
_cell.angle_gamma   90.00
#
_symmetry.space_group_name_H-M   'P 1'
#
loop_
_entity.id
_entity.type
_entity.pdbx_description
1 polymer ?
#
loop_
_entity_poly.entity_id
_entity_poly.type
_entity_poly.pdbx_seq_one_letter_code
_entity_poly.pdbx_strand_id
1 'polypeptide(L)'
;MKKIIFSFFVIFLTMMMCSCSKSETTNKYMELSKNIKNEIEINTENITSEATYANYEVDGVIVQFILVRGTDGVVRIAFNTCQACNPSPTAYFIQKGEYLECQNCKNKFHIDKIGVEKGGCNPAPVEKKTIKGEKIVIDASYVESYKDKFENWKGPVK
;
A
#
# COMPACT_ATOMS: atom_id res chain seq x y z
N MET A 1 -23.08 -26.45 -70.80
CA MET A 1 -23.16 -24.97 -70.72
C MET A 1 -22.56 -24.52 -69.41
N LYS A 2 -21.45 -23.78 -69.47
CA LYS A 2 -20.65 -23.35 -68.33
C LYS A 2 -21.42 -22.32 -67.49
N LYS A 3 -21.47 -22.48 -66.17
CA LYS A 3 -21.73 -21.38 -65.24
C LYS A 3 -20.65 -21.38 -64.16
N ILE A 4 -19.72 -20.47 -64.34
CA ILE A 4 -18.74 -19.98 -63.37
C ILE A 4 -19.54 -19.19 -62.33
N ILE A 5 -19.42 -19.52 -61.04
CA ILE A 5 -19.80 -18.60 -59.97
C ILE A 5 -18.67 -18.54 -58.94
N PHE A 6 -18.38 -17.30 -58.59
CA PHE A 6 -17.21 -16.78 -57.90
C PHE A 6 -17.02 -17.32 -56.49
N SER A 7 -15.74 -17.56 -56.20
CA SER A 7 -15.16 -17.60 -54.87
C SER A 7 -15.58 -16.38 -54.03
N PHE A 8 -16.15 -16.61 -52.85
CA PHE A 8 -16.14 -15.67 -51.74
C PHE A 8 -15.67 -16.44 -50.50
N PHE A 9 -14.36 -16.63 -50.44
CA PHE A 9 -13.67 -17.09 -49.24
C PHE A 9 -13.61 -15.90 -48.27
N VAL A 10 -14.63 -15.73 -47.43
CA VAL A 10 -14.62 -14.75 -46.34
C VAL A 10 -13.69 -15.30 -45.26
N ILE A 11 -12.42 -14.92 -45.33
CA ILE A 11 -11.45 -15.12 -44.26
C ILE A 11 -11.88 -14.21 -43.12
N PHE A 12 -12.64 -14.76 -42.17
CA PHE A 12 -12.95 -14.11 -40.91
C PHE A 12 -11.66 -14.12 -40.08
N LEU A 13 -10.82 -13.10 -40.26
CA LEU A 13 -9.63 -12.85 -39.45
C LEU A 13 -10.10 -12.56 -38.03
N THR A 14 -10.13 -13.59 -37.18
CA THR A 14 -10.48 -13.46 -35.77
C THR A 14 -9.42 -12.59 -35.10
N MET A 15 -9.79 -11.34 -34.86
CA MET A 15 -9.02 -10.35 -34.11
C MET A 15 -8.80 -10.92 -32.71
N MET A 16 -7.59 -11.41 -32.47
CA MET A 16 -7.13 -11.93 -31.18
C MET A 16 -7.00 -10.73 -30.24
N MET A 17 -8.09 -10.39 -29.56
CA MET A 17 -8.09 -9.39 -28.49
C MET A 17 -7.25 -9.96 -27.34
N CYS A 18 -5.98 -9.53 -27.27
CA CYS A 18 -5.19 -9.65 -26.06
C CYS A 18 -5.92 -8.86 -24.96
N SER A 19 -6.77 -9.55 -24.21
CA SER A 19 -7.26 -9.05 -22.94
C SER A 19 -6.07 -9.07 -21.99
N CYS A 20 -5.32 -7.96 -21.94
CA CYS A 20 -4.48 -7.66 -20.78
C CYS A 20 -5.43 -7.61 -19.59
N SER A 21 -5.47 -8.70 -18.81
CA SER A 21 -6.03 -8.69 -17.48
C SER A 21 -5.33 -7.57 -16.71
N LYS A 22 -5.99 -6.42 -16.56
CA LYS A 22 -5.62 -5.47 -15.49
C LYS A 22 -5.77 -6.27 -14.21
N SER A 23 -4.65 -6.67 -13.63
CA SER A 23 -4.58 -7.15 -12.26
C SER A 23 -5.27 -6.08 -11.41
N GLU A 24 -6.48 -6.36 -10.96
CA GLU A 24 -7.09 -5.57 -9.90
C GLU A 24 -6.19 -5.76 -8.69
N THR A 25 -5.46 -4.71 -8.33
CA THR A 25 -4.54 -4.73 -7.19
C THR A 25 -5.39 -4.85 -5.93
N THR A 26 -5.61 -6.08 -5.47
CA THR A 26 -6.26 -6.34 -4.19
C THR A 26 -5.30 -5.86 -3.10
N ASN A 27 -5.66 -4.79 -2.40
CA ASN A 27 -4.86 -4.30 -1.27
C ASN A 27 -4.69 -5.43 -0.25
N LYS A 28 -3.46 -5.67 0.20
CA LYS A 28 -3.17 -6.69 1.21
C LYS A 28 -3.31 -6.05 2.58
N TYR A 29 -4.09 -6.66 3.48
CA TYR A 29 -4.22 -6.20 4.86
C TYR A 29 -3.71 -7.27 5.82
N MET A 30 -3.14 -6.84 6.94
CA MET A 30 -2.74 -7.72 8.02
C MET A 30 -2.98 -7.06 9.38
N GLU A 31 -3.26 -7.87 10.39
CA GLU A 31 -3.44 -7.39 11.76
C GLU A 31 -2.14 -7.55 12.55
N LEU A 32 -1.84 -6.57 13.38
CA LEU A 32 -0.68 -6.52 14.24
C LEU A 32 -1.11 -6.54 15.70
N SER A 33 -0.29 -7.18 16.52
CA SER A 33 -0.40 -7.13 17.98
C SER A 33 0.98 -6.94 18.58
N LYS A 34 1.03 -6.41 19.81
CA LYS A 34 2.26 -6.35 20.58
C LYS A 34 2.53 -7.67 21.29
N ASN A 35 3.81 -8.04 21.38
CA ASN A 35 4.26 -9.20 22.13
C ASN A 35 4.38 -8.89 23.64
N ILE A 36 4.81 -9.88 24.43
CA ILE A 36 5.00 -9.75 25.89
C ILE A 36 6.06 -8.71 26.31
N LYS A 37 6.90 -8.26 25.38
CA LYS A 37 7.92 -7.23 25.59
C LYS A 37 7.45 -5.83 25.17
N ASN A 38 6.16 -5.66 24.87
CA ASN A 38 5.59 -4.42 24.34
C ASN A 38 6.17 -4.04 22.95
N GLU A 39 6.58 -5.02 22.16
CA GLU A 39 7.09 -4.80 20.80
C GLU A 39 6.08 -5.27 19.75
N ILE A 40 5.91 -4.49 18.70
CA ILE A 40 5.24 -4.89 17.46
C ILE A 40 6.30 -5.41 16.50
N GLU A 41 6.10 -6.63 16.03
CA GLU A 41 7.05 -7.36 15.20
C GLU A 41 6.42 -7.69 13.84
N ILE A 42 7.01 -7.17 12.77
CA ILE A 42 6.48 -7.32 11.41
C ILE A 42 7.49 -8.14 10.59
N ASN A 43 7.09 -9.34 10.14
CA ASN A 43 7.87 -10.12 9.19
C ASN A 43 7.75 -9.49 7.79
N THR A 44 8.89 -9.32 7.10
CA THR A 44 8.97 -8.65 5.81
C THR A 44 9.24 -9.57 4.62
N GLU A 45 9.36 -10.88 4.82
CA GLU A 45 9.58 -11.90 3.77
C GLU A 45 8.55 -11.77 2.64
N ASN A 46 7.27 -11.72 3.02
CA ASN A 46 6.15 -11.67 2.07
C ASN A 46 5.79 -10.26 1.59
N ILE A 47 6.57 -9.24 1.96
CA ILE A 47 6.34 -7.88 1.49
C ILE A 47 6.87 -7.74 0.06
N THR A 48 5.97 -7.33 -0.83
CA THR A 48 6.19 -7.21 -2.27
C THR A 48 6.16 -5.75 -2.73
N SER A 49 6.27 -5.50 -4.03
CA SER A 49 6.04 -4.17 -4.61
C SER A 49 4.56 -3.73 -4.56
N GLU A 50 3.64 -4.64 -4.30
CA GLU A 50 2.28 -4.33 -3.85
C GLU A 50 2.28 -4.05 -2.34
N ALA A 51 1.65 -2.95 -1.94
CA ALA A 51 1.60 -2.47 -0.58
C ALA A 51 0.74 -3.40 0.30
N THR A 52 1.30 -3.72 1.46
CA THR A 52 0.59 -4.35 2.57
C THR A 52 0.27 -3.28 3.60
N TYR A 53 -1.00 -3.16 3.97
CA TYR A 53 -1.48 -2.28 5.01
C TYR A 53 -1.61 -3.05 6.31
N ALA A 54 -0.81 -2.70 7.31
CA ALA A 54 -0.77 -3.42 8.59
C ALA A 54 -1.47 -2.61 9.68
N ASN A 55 -2.53 -3.16 10.26
CA ASN A 55 -3.40 -2.52 11.23
C ASN A 55 -2.92 -2.84 12.65
N TYR A 56 -2.77 -1.82 13.49
CA TYR A 56 -2.59 -1.98 14.93
C TYR A 56 -3.72 -1.24 15.65
N GLU A 57 -4.55 -1.97 16.39
CA GLU A 57 -5.64 -1.39 17.17
C GLU A 57 -5.14 -0.97 18.57
N VAL A 58 -5.47 0.26 18.97
CA VAL A 58 -5.29 0.78 20.32
C VAL A 58 -6.54 1.56 20.72
N ASP A 59 -7.20 1.15 21.80
CA ASP A 59 -8.41 1.79 22.35
C ASP A 59 -9.52 2.03 21.28
N GLY A 60 -9.71 1.08 20.36
CA GLY A 60 -10.68 1.20 19.27
C GLY A 60 -10.26 2.11 18.10
N VAL A 61 -9.05 2.67 18.12
CA VAL A 61 -8.46 3.43 17.02
C VAL A 61 -7.45 2.55 16.27
N ILE A 62 -7.55 2.53 14.95
CA ILE A 62 -6.62 1.78 14.09
C ILE A 62 -5.49 2.70 13.64
N VAL A 63 -4.28 2.41 14.10
CA VAL A 63 -3.04 2.96 13.55
C VAL A 63 -2.57 2.03 12.45
N GLN A 64 -2.64 2.47 11.20
CA GLN A 64 -2.27 1.65 10.05
C GLN A 64 -0.88 2.02 9.53
N PHE A 65 -0.09 1.01 9.15
CA PHE A 65 1.17 1.15 8.43
C PHE A 65 1.00 0.86 6.94
N ILE A 66 1.86 1.45 6.12
CA ILE A 66 2.12 1.05 4.73
C ILE A 66 3.46 0.31 4.72
N LEU A 67 3.48 -0.94 4.25
CA LEU A 67 4.68 -1.71 3.96
C LEU A 67 4.76 -1.96 2.47
N VAL A 68 5.89 -1.63 1.84
CA VAL A 68 6.08 -1.86 0.40
C VAL A 68 7.55 -2.10 0.09
N ARG A 69 7.84 -3.05 -0.79
CA ARG A 69 9.18 -3.27 -1.33
C ARG A 69 9.39 -2.35 -2.52
N GLY A 70 10.34 -1.44 -2.41
CA GLY A 70 10.66 -0.55 -3.53
C GLY A 70 11.36 -1.27 -4.67
N THR A 71 11.64 -0.52 -5.72
CA THR A 71 12.27 -1.03 -6.94
C THR A 71 13.72 -1.47 -6.70
N ASP A 72 14.34 -0.95 -5.65
CA ASP A 72 15.66 -1.34 -5.14
C ASP A 72 15.66 -2.60 -4.26
N GLY A 73 14.50 -3.26 -4.08
CA GLY A 73 14.35 -4.45 -3.25
C GLY A 73 14.27 -4.17 -1.75
N VAL A 74 14.37 -2.92 -1.30
CA VAL A 74 14.32 -2.53 0.11
C VAL A 74 12.87 -2.39 0.58
N VAL A 75 12.54 -3.05 1.70
CA VAL A 75 11.23 -2.88 2.35
C VAL A 75 11.18 -1.54 3.09
N ARG A 76 10.17 -0.75 2.73
CA ARG A 76 9.86 0.55 3.30
C ARG A 76 8.65 0.45 4.20
N ILE A 77 8.63 1.29 5.23
CA ILE A 77 7.54 1.39 6.19
C ILE A 77 7.25 2.86 6.53
N ALA A 78 5.97 3.22 6.52
CA ALA A 78 5.46 4.50 7.00
C ALA A 78 4.10 4.29 7.69
N PHE A 79 3.66 5.24 8.49
CA PHE A 79 2.27 5.33 8.90
C PHE A 79 1.40 5.70 7.70
N ASN A 80 0.21 5.10 7.57
CA ASN A 80 -0.77 5.41 6.52
C ASN A 80 -1.54 6.71 6.80
N THR A 81 -0.80 7.76 7.17
CA THR A 81 -1.30 9.14 7.30
C THR A 81 -0.18 10.12 6.97
N CYS A 82 -0.54 11.28 6.43
CA CYS A 82 0.46 12.27 6.02
C CYS A 82 0.77 13.24 7.16
N GLN A 83 1.97 13.84 7.16
CA GLN A 83 2.45 14.68 8.27
C GLN A 83 1.67 16.01 8.40
N ALA A 84 1.13 16.54 7.29
CA ALA A 84 0.44 17.83 7.26
C ALA A 84 -1.09 17.77 7.40
N CYS A 85 -1.75 16.70 6.95
CA CYS A 85 -3.21 16.63 6.93
C CYS A 85 -3.81 15.69 7.98
N ASN A 86 -3.00 14.98 8.77
CA ASN A 86 -3.54 14.25 9.92
C ASN A 86 -4.23 15.24 10.90
N PRO A 87 -5.33 14.83 11.57
CA PRO A 87 -6.01 13.54 11.50
C PRO A 87 -7.19 13.51 10.50
N SER A 88 -7.14 14.20 9.35
CA SER A 88 -8.25 14.19 8.38
C SER A 88 -8.71 12.77 8.03
N PRO A 89 -10.03 12.52 7.90
CA PRO A 89 -10.59 11.20 7.63
C PRO A 89 -10.07 10.55 6.35
N THR A 90 -9.64 11.36 5.38
CA THR A 90 -9.12 10.90 4.09
C THR A 90 -7.60 11.02 3.99
N ALA A 91 -6.89 11.39 5.06
CA ALA A 91 -5.44 11.45 5.10
C ALA A 91 -4.85 10.03 5.18
N TYR A 92 -5.04 9.25 4.13
CA TYR A 92 -4.49 7.92 3.93
C TYR A 92 -4.13 7.71 2.47
N PHE A 93 -3.31 6.72 2.19
CA PHE A 93 -2.75 6.46 0.88
C PHE A 93 -3.27 5.15 0.32
N ILE A 94 -3.51 5.15 -0.99
CA ILE A 94 -3.85 3.95 -1.76
C ILE A 94 -2.84 3.84 -2.90
N GLN A 95 -2.32 2.64 -3.11
CA GLN A 95 -1.40 2.38 -4.20
C GLN A 95 -2.10 2.40 -5.56
N LYS A 96 -1.42 2.99 -6.55
CA LYS A 96 -1.78 3.07 -7.97
C LYS A 96 -0.50 2.85 -8.79
N GLY A 97 -0.27 1.61 -9.23
CA GLY A 97 0.99 1.23 -9.84
C GLY A 97 2.15 1.39 -8.84
N GLU A 98 3.22 2.07 -9.24
CA GLU A 98 4.40 2.31 -8.39
C GLU A 98 4.28 3.55 -7.49
N TYR A 99 3.07 4.10 -7.34
CA TYR A 99 2.83 5.32 -6.56
C TYR A 99 1.75 5.10 -5.50
N LEU A 100 1.93 5.74 -4.34
CA LEU A 100 0.93 5.86 -3.27
C LEU A 100 0.26 7.22 -3.41
N GLU A 101 -1.05 7.23 -3.66
CA GLU A 101 -1.85 8.44 -3.80
C GLU A 101 -2.59 8.75 -2.49
N CYS A 102 -2.39 9.96 -1.95
CA CYS A 102 -3.13 10.45 -0.79
C CYS A 102 -4.59 10.70 -1.16
N GLN A 103 -5.53 10.15 -0.39
CA GLN A 103 -6.95 10.26 -0.68
C GLN A 103 -7.54 11.62 -0.31
N ASN A 104 -6.86 12.40 0.54
CA ASN A 104 -7.23 13.77 0.91
C ASN A 104 -6.79 14.80 -0.15
N CYS A 105 -5.49 14.86 -0.46
CA CYS A 105 -4.92 15.93 -1.30
C CYS A 105 -4.45 15.49 -2.69
N LYS A 106 -4.57 14.19 -3.03
CA LYS A 106 -4.22 13.60 -4.32
C LYS A 106 -2.74 13.65 -4.72
N ASN A 107 -1.86 14.09 -3.81
CA ASN A 107 -0.42 13.97 -4.00
C ASN A 107 -0.02 12.49 -4.11
N LYS A 108 0.96 12.23 -4.99
CA LYS A 108 1.46 10.89 -5.30
C LYS A 108 2.92 10.79 -4.89
N PHE A 109 3.27 9.67 -4.28
CA PHE A 109 4.63 9.38 -3.82
C PHE A 109 5.08 8.06 -4.40
N HIS A 110 6.24 8.05 -5.07
CA HIS A 110 6.79 6.80 -5.58
C HIS A 110 7.06 5.84 -4.43
N ILE A 111 6.87 4.53 -4.63
CA ILE A 111 7.12 3.50 -3.60
C ILE A 111 8.52 3.63 -2.99
N ASP A 112 9.50 4.10 -3.76
CA ASP A 112 10.86 4.30 -3.28
C ASP A 112 11.04 5.43 -2.26
N LYS A 113 10.04 6.27 -2.08
CA LYS A 113 10.10 7.43 -1.15
C LYS A 113 9.39 7.18 0.17
N ILE A 114 8.64 6.09 0.27
CA ILE A 114 7.82 5.79 1.45
C ILE A 114 8.70 5.62 2.69
N GLY A 115 8.45 6.44 3.72
CA GLY A 115 9.20 6.44 4.97
C GLY A 115 10.62 7.02 4.90
N VAL A 116 11.05 7.53 3.74
CA VAL A 116 12.37 8.17 3.53
C VAL A 116 12.26 9.69 3.64
N GLU A 117 11.29 10.29 2.94
CA GLU A 117 11.12 11.74 2.89
C GLU A 117 10.31 12.28 4.08
N LYS A 118 10.73 13.43 4.60
CA LYS A 118 10.12 14.06 5.79
C LYS A 118 9.45 15.38 5.43
N GLY A 119 8.46 15.76 6.23
CA GLY A 119 7.72 17.02 6.10
C GLY A 119 6.59 16.99 5.07
N GLY A 120 5.66 17.93 5.22
CA GLY A 120 4.60 18.20 4.26
C GLY A 120 3.61 17.03 4.07
N CYS A 121 3.26 16.76 2.82
CA CYS A 121 2.25 15.77 2.45
C CYS A 121 2.77 14.32 2.41
N ASN A 122 4.03 14.07 2.78
CA ASN A 122 4.60 12.73 2.79
C ASN A 122 3.90 11.83 3.81
N PRO A 123 3.76 10.51 3.54
CA PRO A 123 3.44 9.52 4.57
C PRO A 123 4.37 9.70 5.79
N ALA A 124 3.81 9.65 6.99
CA ALA A 124 4.59 9.91 8.20
C ALA A 124 5.60 8.77 8.44
N PRO A 125 6.90 9.07 8.59
CA PRO A 125 7.91 8.03 8.75
C PRO A 125 7.78 7.33 10.11
N VAL A 126 8.09 6.04 10.14
CA VAL A 126 8.34 5.30 11.40
C VAL A 126 9.80 5.50 11.76
N GLU A 127 10.09 6.51 12.58
CA GLU A 127 11.48 6.89 12.91
C GLU A 127 12.11 5.94 13.93
N LYS A 128 11.34 5.52 14.95
CA LYS A 128 11.82 4.62 16.01
C LYS A 128 11.53 3.17 15.65
N LYS A 129 12.40 2.57 14.83
CA LYS A 129 12.32 1.15 14.44
C LYS A 129 13.70 0.50 14.42
N THR A 130 13.74 -0.81 14.64
CA THR A 130 14.93 -1.63 14.45
C THR A 130 14.67 -2.65 13.36
N ILE A 131 15.64 -2.84 12.46
CA ILE A 131 15.59 -3.87 11.41
C ILE A 131 16.53 -5.00 11.81
N LYS A 132 16.01 -6.24 11.82
CA LYS A 132 16.75 -7.46 12.15
C LYS A 132 16.47 -8.53 11.10
N GLY A 133 17.27 -8.57 10.04
CA GLY A 133 16.99 -9.43 8.88
C GLY A 133 15.65 -9.06 8.25
N GLU A 134 14.78 -10.04 8.06
CA GLU A 134 13.43 -9.86 7.48
C GLU A 134 12.39 -9.50 8.54
N LYS A 135 12.79 -8.71 9.52
CA LYS A 135 11.92 -8.31 10.64
C LYS A 135 12.09 -6.84 10.97
N ILE A 136 10.98 -6.14 11.09
CA ILE A 136 10.92 -4.78 11.64
C ILE A 136 10.35 -4.88 13.06
N VAL A 137 11.03 -4.25 14.02
CA VAL A 137 10.63 -4.21 15.42
C VAL A 137 10.39 -2.75 15.83
N ILE A 138 9.23 -2.48 16.42
CA ILE A 138 8.79 -1.16 16.84
C ILE A 138 8.23 -1.26 18.26
N ASP A 139 8.61 -0.35 19.15
CA ASP A 139 8.00 -0.29 20.47
C ASP A 139 6.52 0.14 20.36
N ALA A 140 5.62 -0.60 20.99
CA ALA A 140 4.19 -0.32 20.89
C ALA A 140 3.82 1.05 21.45
N SER A 141 4.47 1.53 22.53
CA SER A 141 4.19 2.87 23.07
C SER A 141 4.53 3.99 22.08
N TYR A 142 5.53 3.77 21.21
CA TYR A 142 5.81 4.69 20.12
C TYR A 142 4.68 4.71 19.09
N VAL A 143 4.11 3.55 18.74
CA VAL A 143 2.98 3.47 17.80
C VAL A 143 1.72 4.07 18.41
N GLU A 144 1.45 3.77 19.68
CA GLU A 144 0.32 4.31 20.44
C GLU A 144 0.40 5.84 20.55
N SER A 145 1.59 6.45 20.59
CA SER A 145 1.76 7.91 20.54
C SER A 145 1.31 8.57 19.24
N TYR A 146 1.01 7.79 18.19
CA TYR A 146 0.42 8.28 16.94
C TYR A 146 -1.11 8.19 16.92
N LYS A 147 -1.76 7.64 17.95
CA LYS A 147 -3.21 7.41 17.99
C LYS A 147 -4.02 8.64 17.60
N ASP A 148 -3.69 9.80 18.16
CA ASP A 148 -4.39 11.07 17.92
C ASP A 148 -4.39 11.49 16.43
N LYS A 149 -3.36 11.07 15.68
CA LYS A 149 -3.25 11.33 14.23
C LYS A 149 -4.19 10.45 13.40
N PHE A 150 -4.79 9.44 14.02
CA PHE A 150 -5.69 8.47 13.42
C PHE A 150 -7.12 8.53 13.98
N GLU A 151 -7.42 9.39 14.97
CA GLU A 151 -8.75 9.43 15.62
C GLU A 151 -9.93 9.56 14.67
N ASN A 152 -9.79 10.36 13.59
CA ASN A 152 -10.85 10.55 12.59
C ASN A 152 -10.60 9.77 11.30
N TRP A 153 -9.54 8.97 11.23
CA TRP A 153 -9.09 8.27 10.02
C TRP A 153 -10.12 7.25 9.52
N LYS A 154 -10.42 7.27 8.22
CA LYS A 154 -11.43 6.41 7.56
C LYS A 154 -10.85 5.62 6.39
N GLY A 155 -9.57 5.25 6.46
CA GLY A 155 -8.98 4.39 5.46
C GLY A 155 -9.53 2.97 5.54
N PRO A 156 -9.38 2.18 4.46
CA PRO A 156 -9.82 0.80 4.44
C PRO A 156 -8.91 -0.05 5.34
N VAL A 157 -9.49 -1.08 5.94
CA VAL A 157 -8.81 -2.00 6.88
C VAL A 157 -8.91 -3.47 6.46
N LYS A 158 -9.62 -3.74 5.35
CA LYS A 158 -9.87 -5.05 4.76
C LYS A 158 -10.23 -4.91 3.29
#